data_AF-A0A2D9JIW8-F1
#
_entry.id   AF-A0A2D9JIW8-F1
#
_cell.length_a   1.000
_cell.length_b   1.000
_cell.length_c   1.000
_cell.angle_alpha   90.00
_cell.angle_beta   90.00
_cell.angle_gamma   90.00
#
_symmetry.space_group_name_H-M   'P 1'
#
loop_
_entity.id
_entity.type
_entity.pdbx_description
1 polymer ?
#
loop_
_entity_poly.entity_id
_entity_poly.type
_entity_poly.pdbx_seq_one_letter_code
_entity_poly.pdbx_strand_id
1 'polypeptide(L)'
;MTETLSPVAVFREAALRSDLLKAEQWERAAKEVKQNLASEDRLNPELVCEEMSKVLVRDRILTPYQSQQIRAGRTKLTLGNYVITEFLGQGGMGQVFGGVHKIMGRQCAIKVLPLQKSDPLSLESFAREIRLQSNLDSPYLVRAFDAGKDGKVHYLVTEYVPGTDLRRLVREHGRLSMQQAASIIAQAAAGLAYAHESGLVHRDVKPANIMVTPDGHAKVSDVGLAALSFGPDDDPRAGMVVGTADYLSPEQIRTPDQVGPPSDIYSLGCTLYYACTGSVPFPGGDSKSKCRRHLNEMPLKPT
;
A
#
# COMPACT_ATOMS: atom_id res chain seq x y z
N MET A 1 23.44 -16.94 30.90
CA MET A 1 22.27 -16.11 31.26
C MET A 1 22.28 -14.93 30.30
N THR A 2 21.37 -14.88 29.33
CA THR A 2 21.24 -13.70 28.46
C THR A 2 20.66 -12.57 29.30
N GLU A 3 21.46 -11.56 29.63
CA GLU A 3 20.96 -10.33 30.25
C GLU A 3 19.93 -9.70 29.31
N THR A 4 18.70 -9.57 29.78
CA THR A 4 17.67 -8.83 29.06
C THR A 4 18.06 -7.36 29.10
N LEU A 5 18.46 -6.81 27.95
CA LEU A 5 18.79 -5.38 27.81
C LEU A 5 17.61 -4.52 28.27
N SER A 6 17.90 -3.40 28.94
CA SER A 6 16.86 -2.45 29.33
C SER A 6 16.19 -1.84 28.09
N PRO A 7 14.93 -1.39 28.17
CA PRO A 7 14.25 -0.75 27.03
C PRO A 7 15.04 0.40 26.40
N VAL A 8 15.72 1.21 27.21
CA VAL A 8 16.57 2.32 26.76
C VAL A 8 17.80 1.80 25.99
N ALA A 9 18.41 0.71 26.45
CA ALA A 9 19.55 0.10 25.78
C ALA A 9 19.13 -0.51 24.42
N VAL A 10 17.99 -1.21 24.37
CA VAL A 10 17.41 -1.73 23.13
C VAL A 10 17.15 -0.59 22.15
N PHE A 11 16.51 0.49 22.61
CA PHE A 11 16.20 1.64 21.76
C PHE A 11 17.47 2.30 21.21
N ARG A 12 18.49 2.51 22.06
CA ARG A 12 19.77 3.09 21.65
C ARG A 12 20.50 2.22 20.63
N GLU A 13 20.62 0.92 20.92
CA GLU A 13 21.33 0.01 20.05
C GLU A 13 20.65 -0.09 18.69
N ALA A 14 19.31 -0.18 18.68
CA ALA A 14 18.57 -0.22 17.44
C ALA A 14 18.68 1.09 16.66
N ALA A 15 18.65 2.24 17.35
CA ALA A 15 18.79 3.57 16.77
C ALA A 15 20.11 3.73 16.02
N LEU A 16 21.22 3.38 16.69
CA LEU A 16 22.57 3.52 16.10
C LEU A 16 22.83 2.50 14.98
N ARG A 17 22.17 1.34 15.01
CA ARG A 17 22.23 0.33 13.93
C ARG A 17 21.28 0.61 12.77
N SER A 18 20.41 1.61 12.88
CA SER A 18 19.41 1.90 11.84
C SER A 18 19.92 2.74 10.68
N ASP A 19 21.09 3.36 10.83
CA ASP A 19 21.66 4.37 9.94
C ASP A 19 20.77 5.62 9.73
N LEU A 20 19.71 5.80 10.53
CA LEU A 20 18.81 6.97 10.44
C LEU A 20 19.27 8.16 11.29
N LEU A 21 20.13 7.92 12.28
CA LEU A 21 20.71 8.96 13.10
C LEU A 21 22.14 8.62 13.51
N LYS A 22 22.92 9.66 13.79
CA LYS A 22 24.29 9.54 14.29
C LYS A 22 24.32 9.50 15.81
N ALA A 23 25.43 9.00 16.35
CA ALA A 23 25.65 8.95 17.80
C ALA A 23 25.53 10.34 18.45
N GLU A 24 26.03 11.40 17.81
CA GLU A 24 25.98 12.76 18.35
C GLU A 24 24.53 13.27 18.49
N GLN A 25 23.66 12.89 17.55
CA GLN A 25 22.23 13.24 17.60
C GLN A 25 21.53 12.52 18.76
N TRP A 26 21.87 11.25 18.99
CA TRP A 26 21.38 10.50 20.13
C TRP A 26 21.82 11.12 21.46
N GLU A 27 23.12 11.39 21.62
CA GLU A 27 23.67 11.94 22.88
C GLU A 27 23.11 13.34 23.17
N ARG A 28 22.87 14.16 22.14
CA ARG A 28 22.19 15.45 22.28
C ARG A 28 20.77 15.28 22.82
N ALA A 29 19.97 14.39 22.25
CA ALA A 29 18.61 14.11 22.71
C ALA A 29 18.61 13.56 24.14
N ALA A 30 19.53 12.62 24.45
CA ALA A 30 19.66 12.04 25.78
C ALA A 30 20.02 13.09 26.85
N LYS A 31 20.89 14.04 26.51
CA LYS A 31 21.22 15.17 27.40
C LYS A 31 20.01 16.04 27.69
N GLU A 32 19.22 16.37 26.67
CA GLU A 32 18.00 17.17 26.83
C GLU A 32 16.96 16.45 27.70
N VAL A 33 16.68 15.18 27.41
CA VAL A 33 15.75 14.36 28.20
C VAL A 33 16.20 14.26 29.65
N LYS A 34 17.50 14.08 29.89
CA LYS A 34 18.07 14.08 31.26
C LYS A 34 17.93 15.44 31.94
N GLN A 35 17.95 16.57 31.23
CA GLN A 35 17.77 17.90 31.82
C GLN A 35 16.31 18.20 32.17
N ASN A 36 15.37 17.71 31.34
CA ASN A 36 13.95 18.04 31.46
C ASN A 36 13.17 17.06 32.35
N LEU A 37 13.60 15.80 32.48
CA LEU A 37 12.98 14.84 33.39
C LEU A 37 13.42 15.05 34.84
N ALA A 38 12.44 14.98 35.76
CA ALA A 38 12.70 14.94 37.19
C ALA A 38 13.56 13.72 37.55
N SER A 39 14.34 13.82 38.63
CA SER A 39 15.29 12.77 39.02
C SER A 39 14.63 11.41 39.26
N GLU A 40 13.41 11.39 39.80
CA GLU A 40 12.62 10.19 40.08
C GLU A 40 12.15 9.50 38.79
N ASP A 41 11.73 10.31 37.80
CA ASP A 41 11.24 9.84 36.50
C ASP A 41 12.33 9.21 35.63
N ARG A 42 13.61 9.60 35.83
CA ARG A 42 14.76 9.04 35.10
C ARG A 42 15.00 7.56 35.41
N LEU A 43 14.45 7.05 36.50
CA LEU A 43 14.53 5.64 36.87
C LEU A 43 13.51 4.78 36.11
N ASN A 44 12.52 5.39 35.44
CA ASN A 44 11.54 4.70 34.62
C ASN A 44 12.03 4.59 33.16
N PRO A 45 12.48 3.40 32.70
CA PRO A 45 13.06 3.25 31.36
C PRO A 45 12.06 3.53 30.23
N GLU A 46 10.77 3.25 30.43
CA GLU A 46 9.75 3.50 29.40
C GLU A 46 9.50 4.99 29.23
N LEU A 47 9.40 5.73 30.33
CA LEU A 47 9.25 7.18 30.28
C LEU A 47 10.44 7.85 29.61
N VAL A 48 11.67 7.37 29.88
CA VAL A 48 12.87 7.84 29.18
C VAL A 48 12.78 7.55 27.67
N CYS A 49 12.37 6.36 27.26
CA CYS A 49 12.17 6.02 25.85
C CYS A 49 11.11 6.88 25.16
N GLU A 50 10.02 7.21 25.87
CA GLU A 50 8.96 8.08 25.37
C GLU A 50 9.44 9.52 25.17
N GLU A 51 10.12 10.11 26.15
CA GLU A 51 10.69 11.45 26.03
C GLU A 51 11.77 11.52 24.94
N MET A 52 12.63 10.50 24.85
CA MET A 52 13.59 10.37 23.76
C MET A 52 12.89 10.34 22.40
N SER A 53 11.79 9.60 22.27
CA SER A 53 11.00 9.54 21.03
C SER A 53 10.43 10.92 20.69
N LYS A 54 9.87 11.63 21.66
CA LYS A 54 9.31 12.97 21.46
C LYS A 54 10.37 13.95 20.95
N VAL A 55 11.56 13.94 21.56
CA VAL A 55 12.68 14.82 21.14
C VAL A 55 13.16 14.48 19.73
N LEU A 56 13.43 13.20 19.43
CA LEU A 56 13.92 12.78 18.11
C LEU A 56 12.91 13.04 16.99
N VAL A 57 11.61 12.90 17.28
CA VAL A 57 10.54 13.20 16.33
C VAL A 57 10.34 14.70 16.14
N ARG A 58 10.32 15.47 17.25
CA ARG A 58 10.22 16.94 17.21
C ARG A 58 11.34 17.56 16.36
N ASP A 59 12.56 17.05 16.53
CA ASP A 59 13.75 17.53 15.82
C ASP A 59 13.84 17.00 14.39
N ARG A 60 12.82 16.25 13.91
CA ARG A 60 12.73 15.65 12.57
C ARG A 60 13.89 14.72 12.24
N ILE A 61 14.51 14.12 13.25
CA ILE A 61 15.55 13.11 13.10
C ILE A 61 14.90 11.78 12.72
N LEU A 62 13.79 11.44 13.39
CA LEU A 62 12.98 10.25 13.11
C LEU A 62 11.53 10.65 12.83
N THR A 63 10.84 9.84 12.03
CA THR A 63 9.37 9.89 11.98
C THR A 63 8.76 9.20 13.21
N PRO A 64 7.49 9.47 13.55
CA PRO A 64 6.80 8.73 14.61
C PRO A 64 6.83 7.22 14.39
N TYR A 65 6.65 6.78 13.14
CA TYR A 65 6.74 5.37 12.76
C TYR A 65 8.14 4.82 13.03
N GLN A 66 9.19 5.46 12.52
CA GLN A 66 10.57 5.01 12.72
C GLN A 66 10.91 4.92 14.22
N SER A 67 10.56 5.92 15.01
CA SER A 67 10.78 5.91 16.47
C SER A 67 10.10 4.71 17.13
N GLN A 68 8.85 4.42 16.75
CA GLN A 68 8.12 3.25 17.26
C GLN A 68 8.79 1.93 16.84
N GLN A 69 9.23 1.82 15.58
CA GLN A 69 9.88 0.61 15.08
C GLN A 69 11.22 0.35 15.80
N ILE A 70 12.03 1.40 15.98
CA ILE A 70 13.34 1.32 16.63
C ILE A 70 13.19 1.01 18.12
N ARG A 71 12.20 1.58 18.82
CA ARG A 71 11.86 1.20 20.20
C ARG A 71 11.52 -0.29 20.32
N ALA A 72 10.88 -0.86 19.31
CA ALA A 72 10.62 -2.30 19.23
C ALA A 72 11.84 -3.14 18.80
N GLY A 73 13.04 -2.54 18.72
CA GLY A 73 14.30 -3.21 18.38
C GLY A 73 14.53 -3.39 16.88
N ARG A 74 13.70 -2.82 16.01
CA ARG A 74 13.90 -2.94 14.55
C ARG A 74 15.00 -1.99 14.09
N THR A 75 15.96 -2.53 13.36
CA THR A 75 17.10 -1.77 12.83
C THR A 75 16.99 -1.48 11.34
N LYS A 76 16.44 -2.41 10.55
CA LYS A 76 16.35 -2.26 9.10
C LYS A 76 15.07 -1.51 8.69
N LEU A 77 15.20 -0.20 8.49
CA LEU A 77 14.15 0.70 8.00
C LEU A 77 14.48 1.28 6.61
N THR A 78 15.23 0.52 5.83
CA THR A 78 15.57 0.87 4.46
C THR A 78 15.34 -0.31 3.53
N LEU A 79 14.95 -0.02 2.30
CA LEU A 79 14.85 -0.98 1.20
C LEU A 79 15.64 -0.41 0.02
N GLY A 80 16.81 -0.98 -0.25
CA GLY A 80 17.75 -0.42 -1.23
C GLY A 80 18.06 1.05 -0.98
N ASN A 81 17.75 1.91 -1.96
CA ASN A 81 17.98 3.35 -1.92
C ASN A 81 16.88 4.15 -1.21
N TYR A 82 15.93 3.49 -0.56
CA TYR A 82 14.77 4.13 0.05
C TYR A 82 14.75 3.97 1.56
N VAL A 83 14.46 5.07 2.26
CA VAL A 83 14.23 5.09 3.70
C VAL A 83 12.73 5.00 3.95
N ILE A 84 12.29 4.02 4.74
CA ILE A 84 10.90 3.86 5.13
C ILE A 84 10.54 4.93 6.17
N THR A 85 9.52 5.72 5.90
CA THR A 85 9.07 6.83 6.76
C THR A 85 7.80 6.50 7.51
N GLU A 86 6.92 5.67 6.97
CA GLU A 86 5.63 5.33 7.57
C GLU A 86 5.04 4.04 7.00
N PHE A 87 4.06 3.46 7.68
CA PHE A 87 3.23 2.38 7.16
C PHE A 87 1.94 2.96 6.60
N LEU A 88 1.66 2.73 5.31
CA LEU A 88 0.47 3.25 4.64
C LEU A 88 -0.67 2.25 4.64
N GLY A 89 -0.37 0.96 4.58
CA GLY A 89 -1.39 -0.08 4.65
C GLY A 89 -0.91 -1.45 4.24
N GLN A 90 -1.81 -2.42 4.31
CA GLN A 90 -1.59 -3.80 3.87
C GLN A 90 -2.80 -4.28 3.07
N GLY A 91 -2.54 -4.87 1.91
CA GLY A 91 -3.54 -5.47 1.03
C GLY A 91 -3.19 -6.90 0.65
N GLY A 92 -3.97 -7.49 -0.27
CA GLY A 92 -3.73 -8.85 -0.75
C GLY A 92 -2.38 -9.04 -1.45
N MET A 93 -1.79 -7.97 -1.98
CA MET A 93 -0.52 -7.97 -2.70
C MET A 93 0.67 -7.49 -1.85
N GLY A 94 0.53 -7.49 -0.51
CA GLY A 94 1.60 -7.16 0.43
C GLY A 94 1.41 -5.84 1.19
N GLN A 95 2.51 -5.39 1.78
CA GLN A 95 2.55 -4.19 2.63
C GLN A 95 3.02 -2.98 1.81
N VAL A 96 2.44 -1.82 2.10
CA VAL A 96 2.79 -0.55 1.47
C VAL A 96 3.30 0.41 2.54
N PHE A 97 4.47 0.97 2.28
CA PHE A 97 5.15 1.91 3.14
C PHE A 97 5.32 3.25 2.43
N GLY A 98 5.27 4.35 3.19
CA GLY A 98 5.78 5.62 2.70
C GLY A 98 7.30 5.61 2.84
N GLY A 99 7.97 6.29 1.92
CA GLY A 99 9.41 6.42 2.01
C GLY A 99 9.96 7.61 1.24
N VAL A 100 11.26 7.78 1.37
CA VAL A 100 12.02 8.84 0.71
C VAL A 100 13.26 8.23 0.06
N HIS A 101 13.51 8.60 -1.20
CA HIS A 101 14.75 8.21 -1.88
C HIS A 101 15.95 8.91 -1.22
N LYS A 102 16.96 8.14 -0.78
CA LYS A 102 18.12 8.63 0.00
C LYS A 102 18.86 9.79 -0.65
N ILE A 103 19.10 9.71 -1.96
CA ILE A 103 19.86 10.73 -2.71
C ILE A 103 18.96 11.87 -3.18
N MET A 104 17.89 11.56 -3.93
CA MET A 104 17.01 12.57 -4.52
C MET A 104 16.10 13.29 -3.51
N GLY A 105 15.89 12.75 -2.31
CA GLY A 105 14.95 13.30 -1.33
C GLY A 105 13.47 13.22 -1.74
N ARG A 106 13.15 12.48 -2.81
CA ARG A 106 11.79 12.37 -3.34
C ARG A 106 10.94 11.43 -2.47
N GLN A 107 9.75 11.89 -2.09
CA GLN A 107 8.75 11.06 -1.41
C GLN A 107 8.13 10.03 -2.38
N CYS A 108 7.89 8.82 -1.90
CA CYS A 108 7.37 7.71 -2.67
C CYS A 108 6.54 6.76 -1.81
N ALA A 109 5.75 5.91 -2.46
CA ALA A 109 5.19 4.71 -1.85
C ALA A 109 6.04 3.49 -2.25
N ILE A 110 6.29 2.59 -1.30
CA ILE A 110 7.11 1.39 -1.48
C ILE A 110 6.22 0.20 -1.15
N LYS A 111 5.84 -0.54 -2.19
CA LYS A 111 5.05 -1.77 -2.06
C LYS A 111 6.00 -2.95 -1.95
N VAL A 112 5.99 -3.60 -0.80
CA VAL A 112 6.69 -4.86 -0.57
C VAL A 112 5.83 -5.98 -1.14
N LEU A 113 6.40 -6.67 -2.13
CA LEU A 113 5.71 -7.70 -2.88
C LEU A 113 5.92 -9.05 -2.19
N PRO A 114 4.89 -9.90 -2.11
CA PRO A 114 5.01 -11.20 -1.47
C PRO A 114 6.15 -12.00 -2.11
N LEU A 115 6.82 -12.81 -1.29
CA LEU A 115 7.82 -13.75 -1.75
C LEU A 115 7.15 -14.72 -2.74
N GLN A 116 7.31 -14.49 -4.03
CA GLN A 116 6.99 -15.54 -5.00
C GLN A 116 7.93 -16.71 -4.72
N LYS A 117 7.39 -17.94 -4.84
CA LYS A 117 8.22 -19.14 -4.92
C LYS A 117 9.31 -18.88 -5.97
N SER A 118 10.53 -19.28 -5.67
CA SER A 118 11.75 -18.96 -6.43
C SER A 118 11.83 -19.69 -7.79
N ASP A 119 10.69 -19.83 -8.47
CA ASP A 119 10.59 -20.41 -9.79
C ASP A 119 10.99 -19.36 -10.85
N PRO A 120 11.94 -19.67 -11.74
CA PRO A 120 12.43 -18.74 -12.76
C PRO A 120 11.33 -18.14 -13.66
N LEU A 121 10.26 -18.89 -13.97
CA LEU A 121 9.16 -18.42 -14.83
C LEU A 121 8.31 -17.34 -14.16
N SER A 122 8.14 -17.44 -12.84
CA SER A 122 7.43 -16.44 -12.03
C SER A 122 8.20 -15.11 -11.98
N LEU A 123 9.53 -15.17 -11.88
CA LEU A 123 10.41 -14.00 -11.88
C LEU A 123 10.47 -13.28 -13.22
N GLU A 124 10.46 -13.99 -14.34
CA GLU A 124 10.48 -13.37 -15.67
C GLU A 124 9.15 -12.67 -15.99
N SER A 125 8.03 -13.31 -15.67
CA SER A 125 6.70 -12.69 -15.75
C SER A 125 6.61 -11.46 -14.83
N PHE A 126 7.21 -11.56 -13.64
CA PHE A 126 7.32 -10.45 -12.71
C PHE A 126 8.05 -9.24 -13.26
N ALA A 127 9.24 -9.46 -13.82
CA ALA A 127 10.02 -8.40 -14.44
C ALA A 127 9.31 -7.80 -15.66
N ARG A 128 8.55 -8.60 -16.42
CA ARG A 128 7.78 -8.14 -17.58
C ARG A 128 6.69 -7.15 -17.20
N GLU A 129 5.83 -7.49 -16.23
CA GLU A 129 4.74 -6.60 -15.79
C GLU A 129 5.28 -5.30 -15.17
N ILE A 130 6.35 -5.38 -14.37
CA ILE A 130 7.00 -4.18 -13.83
C ILE A 130 7.50 -3.27 -14.96
N ARG A 131 8.10 -3.84 -16.01
CA ARG A 131 8.55 -3.06 -17.17
C ARG A 131 7.38 -2.42 -17.90
N LEU A 132 6.28 -3.15 -18.11
CA LEU A 132 5.08 -2.57 -18.72
C LEU A 132 4.53 -1.41 -17.89
N GLN A 133 4.42 -1.56 -16.57
CA GLN A 133 4.01 -0.49 -15.66
C GLN A 133 4.96 0.72 -15.70
N SER A 134 6.27 0.49 -15.79
CA SER A 134 7.26 1.58 -15.84
C SER A 134 7.16 2.46 -17.09
N ASN A 135 6.55 1.93 -18.17
CA ASN A 135 6.31 2.67 -19.40
C ASN A 135 4.98 3.44 -19.39
N LEU A 136 4.13 3.24 -18.37
CA LEU A 136 2.87 3.96 -18.25
C LEU A 136 3.13 5.37 -17.71
N ASP A 137 2.75 6.37 -18.50
CA ASP A 137 2.79 7.76 -18.08
C ASP A 137 1.44 8.44 -18.36
N SER A 138 0.61 8.51 -17.32
CA SER A 138 -0.70 9.14 -17.38
C SER A 138 -0.97 9.88 -16.07
N PRO A 139 -1.60 11.07 -16.10
CA PRO A 139 -1.99 11.79 -14.89
C PRO A 139 -3.03 11.02 -14.06
N TYR A 140 -3.69 10.01 -14.63
CA TYR A 140 -4.72 9.21 -13.96
C TYR A 140 -4.22 7.83 -13.51
N LEU A 141 -2.93 7.55 -13.67
CA LEU A 141 -2.28 6.35 -13.17
C LEU A 141 -1.22 6.72 -12.14
N VAL A 142 -1.06 5.88 -11.13
CA VAL A 142 0.07 5.99 -10.20
C VAL A 142 1.34 5.58 -10.95
N ARG A 143 2.29 6.51 -11.07
CA ARG A 143 3.53 6.26 -11.80
C ARG A 143 4.45 5.32 -11.03
N ALA A 144 5.00 4.32 -11.70
CA ALA A 144 6.11 3.55 -11.16
C ALA A 144 7.43 4.33 -11.32
N PHE A 145 8.26 4.36 -10.27
CA PHE A 145 9.56 5.03 -10.29
C PHE A 145 10.72 4.05 -10.40
N ASP A 146 10.65 2.95 -9.66
CA ASP A 146 11.74 1.98 -9.58
C ASP A 146 11.19 0.63 -9.09
N ALA A 147 11.95 -0.43 -9.31
CA ALA A 147 11.69 -1.73 -8.70
C ALA A 147 13.03 -2.38 -8.35
N GLY A 148 13.06 -3.07 -7.21
CA GLY A 148 14.31 -3.62 -6.73
C GLY A 148 14.14 -4.86 -5.86
N LYS A 149 15.29 -5.38 -5.45
CA LYS A 149 15.41 -6.49 -4.53
C LYS A 149 16.41 -6.14 -3.44
N ASP A 150 16.02 -6.37 -2.19
CA ASP A 150 16.89 -6.23 -1.03
C ASP A 150 16.85 -7.53 -0.21
N GLY A 151 17.93 -8.31 -0.32
CA GLY A 151 17.98 -9.67 0.22
C GLY A 151 16.95 -10.57 -0.47
N LYS A 152 15.94 -11.02 0.27
CA LYS A 152 14.83 -11.82 -0.27
C LYS A 152 13.60 -10.98 -0.64
N VAL A 153 13.57 -9.71 -0.27
CA VAL A 153 12.40 -8.84 -0.43
C VAL A 153 12.43 -8.20 -1.81
N HIS A 154 11.36 -8.37 -2.58
CA HIS A 154 11.13 -7.58 -3.80
C HIS A 154 10.21 -6.41 -3.46
N TYR A 155 10.46 -5.27 -4.08
CA TYR A 155 9.66 -4.08 -3.88
C TYR A 155 9.47 -3.31 -5.17
N LEU A 156 8.32 -2.64 -5.27
CA LEU A 156 8.01 -1.67 -6.31
C LEU A 156 7.87 -0.30 -5.64
N VAL A 157 8.55 0.69 -6.21
CA VAL A 157 8.48 2.07 -5.79
C VAL A 157 7.61 2.84 -6.75
N THR A 158 6.60 3.51 -6.22
CA THR A 158 5.66 4.30 -6.99
C THR A 158 5.58 5.73 -6.46
N GLU A 159 4.93 6.58 -7.24
CA GLU A 159 4.47 7.89 -6.79
C GLU A 159 3.70 7.76 -5.48
N TYR A 160 4.03 8.65 -4.53
CA TYR A 160 3.19 8.90 -3.37
C TYR A 160 2.06 9.83 -3.79
N VAL A 161 0.82 9.33 -3.79
CA VAL A 161 -0.36 10.14 -4.05
C VAL A 161 -0.88 10.68 -2.72
N PRO A 162 -0.88 12.00 -2.50
CA PRO A 162 -1.43 12.58 -1.28
C PRO A 162 -2.95 12.33 -1.23
N GLY A 163 -3.50 12.05 -0.06
CA GLY A 163 -4.94 11.82 0.12
C GLY A 163 -5.27 10.42 0.62
N THR A 164 -6.33 9.83 0.09
CA THR A 164 -6.89 8.57 0.58
C THR A 164 -7.45 7.73 -0.57
N ASP A 165 -7.65 6.42 -0.37
CA ASP A 165 -8.32 5.59 -1.35
C ASP A 165 -9.85 5.81 -1.32
N LEU A 166 -10.52 5.59 -2.45
CA LEU A 166 -11.97 5.80 -2.59
C LEU A 166 -12.80 4.96 -1.59
N ARG A 167 -12.32 3.77 -1.20
CA ARG A 167 -13.00 2.97 -0.16
C ARG A 167 -13.00 3.71 1.17
N ARG A 168 -11.84 4.22 1.58
CA ARG A 168 -11.70 4.96 2.84
C ARG A 168 -12.45 6.29 2.78
N LEU A 169 -12.41 7.00 1.65
CA LEU A 169 -13.18 8.23 1.43
C LEU A 169 -14.68 8.01 1.71
N VAL A 170 -15.28 6.99 1.10
CA VAL A 170 -16.71 6.65 1.28
C VAL A 170 -17.01 6.17 2.69
N ARG A 171 -16.10 5.42 3.33
CA ARG A 171 -16.28 4.98 4.73
C ARG A 171 -16.29 6.13 5.72
N GLU A 172 -15.47 7.15 5.50
CA GLU A 172 -15.33 8.29 6.42
C GLU A 172 -16.41 9.35 6.20
N HIS A 173 -16.83 9.58 4.96
CA HIS A 173 -17.75 10.67 4.60
C HIS A 173 -19.15 10.20 4.15
N GLY A 174 -19.36 8.90 4.05
CA GLY A 174 -20.57 8.32 3.48
C GLY A 174 -20.55 8.28 1.94
N ARG A 175 -21.71 7.98 1.35
CA ARG A 175 -21.87 7.95 -0.11
C ARG A 175 -21.54 9.31 -0.74
N LEU A 176 -20.91 9.29 -1.91
CA LEU A 176 -20.58 10.49 -2.65
C LEU A 176 -21.80 11.03 -3.41
N SER A 177 -21.80 12.33 -3.69
CA SER A 177 -22.74 12.88 -4.66
C SER A 177 -22.48 12.28 -6.04
N MET A 178 -23.53 12.20 -6.87
CA MET A 178 -23.42 11.68 -8.24
C MET A 178 -22.34 12.42 -9.05
N GLN A 179 -22.20 13.74 -8.85
CA GLN A 179 -21.19 14.55 -9.53
C GLN A 179 -19.76 14.18 -9.10
N GLN A 180 -19.52 14.03 -7.79
CA GLN A 180 -18.20 13.61 -7.27
C GLN A 180 -17.84 12.20 -7.73
N ALA A 181 -18.78 11.25 -7.62
CA ALA A 181 -18.57 9.88 -8.06
C ALA A 181 -18.27 9.82 -9.57
N ALA A 182 -19.06 10.51 -10.40
CA ALA A 182 -18.83 10.57 -11.83
C ALA A 182 -17.47 11.18 -12.19
N SER A 183 -17.05 12.25 -11.52
CA SER A 183 -15.74 12.87 -11.74
C SER A 183 -14.58 11.91 -11.43
N ILE A 184 -14.62 11.22 -10.28
CA ILE A 184 -13.59 10.26 -9.89
C ILE A 184 -13.54 9.08 -10.86
N ILE A 185 -14.71 8.53 -11.21
CA ILE A 185 -14.82 7.37 -12.09
C ILE A 185 -14.41 7.71 -13.53
N ALA A 186 -14.69 8.91 -14.03
CA ALA A 186 -14.25 9.35 -15.35
C ALA A 186 -12.72 9.45 -15.43
N GLN A 187 -12.07 9.99 -14.40
CA GLN A 187 -10.61 10.04 -14.29
C GLN A 187 -10.02 8.62 -14.25
N ALA A 188 -10.58 7.73 -13.41
CA ALA A 188 -10.14 6.33 -13.35
C ALA A 188 -10.32 5.60 -14.70
N ALA A 189 -11.44 5.83 -15.40
CA ALA A 189 -11.70 5.27 -16.73
C ALA A 189 -10.66 5.74 -17.76
N ALA A 190 -10.27 7.02 -17.74
CA ALA A 190 -9.23 7.55 -18.62
C ALA A 190 -7.86 6.90 -18.34
N GLY A 191 -7.53 6.66 -17.07
CA GLY A 191 -6.32 5.91 -16.69
C GLY A 191 -6.34 4.46 -17.18
N LEU A 192 -7.47 3.77 -17.01
CA LEU A 192 -7.64 2.38 -17.48
C LEU A 192 -7.57 2.29 -19.00
N ALA A 193 -8.21 3.22 -19.73
CA ALA A 193 -8.15 3.28 -21.19
C ALA A 193 -6.70 3.41 -21.68
N TYR A 194 -5.91 4.31 -21.07
CA TYR A 194 -4.49 4.47 -21.39
C TYR A 194 -3.68 3.18 -21.14
N ALA A 195 -3.96 2.47 -20.04
CA ALA A 195 -3.32 1.19 -19.76
C ALA A 195 -3.71 0.13 -20.80
N HIS A 196 -4.98 0.07 -21.20
CA HIS A 196 -5.49 -0.86 -22.22
C HIS A 196 -4.85 -0.62 -23.59
N GLU A 197 -4.68 0.64 -24.00
CA GLU A 197 -3.96 1.01 -25.22
C GLU A 197 -2.49 0.55 -25.21
N SER A 198 -1.89 0.47 -24.01
CA SER A 198 -0.54 -0.05 -23.79
C SER A 198 -0.50 -1.58 -23.65
N GLY A 199 -1.62 -2.27 -23.88
CA GLY A 199 -1.74 -3.73 -23.82
C GLY A 199 -1.84 -4.32 -22.41
N LEU A 200 -2.10 -3.49 -21.40
CA LEU A 200 -2.13 -3.90 -20.00
C LEU A 200 -3.54 -3.81 -19.43
N VAL A 201 -4.04 -4.91 -18.87
CA VAL A 201 -5.34 -4.99 -18.17
C VAL A 201 -5.08 -4.96 -16.67
N HIS A 202 -5.83 -4.16 -15.93
CA HIS A 202 -5.60 -4.00 -14.50
C HIS A 202 -5.98 -5.26 -13.70
N ARG A 203 -7.15 -5.85 -13.98
CA ARG A 203 -7.69 -7.09 -13.36
C ARG A 203 -7.99 -7.02 -11.86
N ASP A 204 -7.89 -5.87 -11.22
CA ASP A 204 -8.20 -5.68 -9.79
C ASP A 204 -8.73 -4.27 -9.51
N VAL A 205 -9.59 -3.76 -10.41
CA VAL A 205 -10.20 -2.44 -10.22
C VAL A 205 -11.19 -2.52 -9.06
N LYS A 206 -10.98 -1.69 -8.03
CA LYS A 206 -11.85 -1.57 -6.86
C LYS A 206 -11.60 -0.23 -6.15
N PRO A 207 -12.49 0.22 -5.26
CA PRO A 207 -12.33 1.50 -4.57
C PRO A 207 -11.01 1.64 -3.78
N ALA A 208 -10.43 0.54 -3.31
CA ALA A 208 -9.14 0.57 -2.61
C ALA A 208 -7.93 0.81 -3.51
N ASN A 209 -8.08 0.68 -4.84
CA ASN A 209 -7.03 0.89 -5.84
C ASN A 209 -7.25 2.20 -6.64
N ILE A 210 -8.15 3.08 -6.17
CA ILE A 210 -8.37 4.41 -6.73
C ILE A 210 -8.02 5.41 -5.65
N MET A 211 -6.86 6.05 -5.79
CA MET A 211 -6.39 7.12 -4.91
C MET A 211 -7.11 8.41 -5.27
N VAL A 212 -7.57 9.15 -4.26
CA VAL A 212 -8.24 10.43 -4.41
C VAL A 212 -7.50 11.47 -3.58
N THR A 213 -7.02 12.51 -4.24
CA THR A 213 -6.31 13.62 -3.63
C THR A 213 -7.30 14.62 -2.99
N PRO A 214 -6.86 15.49 -2.06
CA PRO A 214 -7.73 16.48 -1.43
C PRO A 214 -8.40 17.47 -2.40
N ASP A 215 -7.76 17.72 -3.54
CA ASP A 215 -8.27 18.56 -4.64
C ASP A 215 -9.16 17.77 -5.63
N GLY A 216 -9.43 16.49 -5.37
CA GLY A 216 -10.38 15.69 -6.14
C GLY A 216 -9.81 15.03 -7.40
N HIS A 217 -8.48 15.00 -7.56
CA HIS A 217 -7.84 14.21 -8.61
C HIS A 217 -7.81 12.74 -8.23
N ALA A 218 -8.12 11.88 -9.20
CA ALA A 218 -8.13 10.44 -9.01
C ALA A 218 -7.03 9.76 -9.82
N LYS A 219 -6.33 8.81 -9.19
CA LYS A 219 -5.29 7.98 -9.81
C LYS A 219 -5.53 6.51 -9.53
N VAL A 220 -5.44 5.67 -10.55
CA VAL A 220 -5.52 4.22 -10.41
C VAL A 220 -4.14 3.67 -10.04
N SER A 221 -4.07 2.91 -8.95
CA SER A 221 -2.85 2.26 -8.47
C SER A 221 -2.82 0.78 -8.81
N ASP A 222 -1.67 0.12 -8.67
CA ASP A 222 -1.56 -1.34 -8.75
C ASP A 222 -1.93 -1.99 -10.10
N VAL A 223 -1.85 -1.23 -11.18
CA VAL A 223 -2.26 -1.66 -12.53
C VAL A 223 -1.46 -2.88 -12.99
N GLY A 224 -2.10 -4.05 -13.17
CA GLY A 224 -1.42 -5.27 -13.65
C GLY A 224 -0.67 -6.06 -12.57
N LEU A 225 -0.61 -5.57 -11.32
CA LEU A 225 0.00 -6.34 -10.22
C LEU A 225 -0.82 -7.57 -9.84
N ALA A 226 -2.08 -7.64 -10.24
CA ALA A 226 -2.89 -8.84 -10.09
C ALA A 226 -2.32 -10.01 -10.88
N ALA A 227 -1.87 -9.79 -12.11
CA ALA A 227 -1.25 -10.82 -12.94
C ALA A 227 0.00 -11.43 -12.26
N LEU A 228 0.72 -10.62 -11.47
CA LEU A 228 1.90 -11.08 -10.70
C LEU A 228 1.57 -12.02 -9.55
N SER A 229 0.32 -12.07 -9.11
CA SER A 229 -0.07 -12.94 -8.00
C SER A 229 -0.49 -14.34 -8.47
N PHE A 230 -0.60 -14.56 -9.78
CA PHE A 230 -1.03 -15.81 -10.40
C PHE A 230 0.12 -16.39 -11.22
N GLY A 231 0.80 -17.43 -10.69
CA GLY A 231 1.74 -18.21 -11.50
C GLY A 231 0.99 -19.12 -12.48
N PRO A 232 1.61 -19.51 -13.62
CA PRO A 232 0.95 -20.31 -14.67
C PRO A 232 0.46 -21.70 -14.22
N ASP A 233 0.95 -22.22 -13.08
CA ASP A 233 0.59 -23.54 -12.53
C ASP A 233 -0.22 -23.48 -11.22
N ASP A 234 -0.54 -22.30 -10.67
CA ASP A 234 -1.35 -22.19 -9.44
C ASP A 234 -2.82 -21.84 -9.81
N ASP A 235 -3.69 -22.85 -9.73
CA ASP A 235 -5.14 -22.78 -10.03
C ASP A 235 -5.86 -21.60 -9.32
N PRO A 236 -6.82 -20.94 -9.97
CA PRO A 236 -7.18 -19.51 -9.85
C PRO A 236 -7.96 -19.08 -8.59
N ARG A 237 -7.92 -19.83 -7.48
CA ARG A 237 -8.84 -19.64 -6.33
C ARG A 237 -8.24 -19.85 -4.93
N ALA A 238 -6.93 -20.00 -4.78
CA ALA A 238 -6.31 -20.32 -3.49
C ALA A 238 -6.25 -19.10 -2.52
N GLY A 239 -7.41 -18.64 -2.07
CA GLY A 239 -7.56 -17.61 -1.03
C GLY A 239 -8.17 -16.31 -1.56
N MET A 240 -9.43 -16.37 -2.02
CA MET A 240 -10.23 -15.19 -2.39
C MET A 240 -10.05 -14.08 -1.35
N VAL A 241 -9.27 -13.06 -1.68
CA VAL A 241 -8.98 -11.95 -0.78
C VAL A 241 -10.31 -11.34 -0.38
N VAL A 242 -10.61 -11.37 0.92
CA VAL A 242 -11.83 -10.80 1.51
C VAL A 242 -12.01 -9.38 0.96
N GLY A 243 -13.09 -9.14 0.24
CA GLY A 243 -13.43 -7.84 -0.36
C GLY A 243 -13.12 -7.66 -1.86
N THR A 244 -12.35 -8.56 -2.50
CA THR A 244 -12.09 -8.46 -3.96
C THR A 244 -13.22 -9.12 -4.78
N ALA A 245 -13.84 -10.17 -4.23
CA ALA A 245 -14.97 -10.85 -4.88
C ALA A 245 -16.21 -9.96 -5.11
N ASP A 246 -16.27 -8.79 -4.46
CA ASP A 246 -17.32 -7.79 -4.65
C ASP A 246 -17.24 -7.02 -5.97
N TYR A 247 -16.10 -7.14 -6.68
CA TYR A 247 -15.79 -6.38 -7.89
C TYR A 247 -15.36 -7.28 -9.06
N LEU A 248 -15.37 -8.60 -8.91
CA LEU A 248 -14.93 -9.53 -9.95
C LEU A 248 -15.91 -9.55 -11.13
N SER A 249 -15.35 -9.50 -12.34
CA SER A 249 -16.14 -9.65 -13.56
C SER A 249 -16.55 -11.11 -13.81
N PRO A 250 -17.63 -11.36 -14.56
CA PRO A 250 -18.04 -12.70 -14.94
C PRO A 250 -16.96 -13.52 -15.66
N GLU A 251 -16.18 -12.88 -16.53
CA GLU A 251 -15.08 -13.49 -17.28
C GLU A 251 -13.89 -13.84 -16.39
N GLN A 252 -13.57 -13.02 -15.37
CA GLN A 252 -12.56 -13.40 -14.36
C GLN A 252 -12.98 -14.63 -13.57
N ILE A 253 -14.28 -14.86 -13.39
CA ILE A 253 -14.80 -16.02 -12.66
C ILE A 253 -14.86 -17.26 -13.55
N ARG A 254 -15.26 -17.11 -14.83
CA ARG A 254 -15.48 -18.23 -15.76
C ARG A 254 -14.21 -18.65 -16.51
N THR A 255 -13.43 -17.69 -16.97
CA THR A 255 -12.31 -17.86 -17.90
C THR A 255 -11.15 -16.94 -17.49
N PRO A 256 -10.51 -17.19 -16.33
CA PRO A 256 -9.48 -16.31 -15.77
C PRO A 256 -8.26 -16.11 -16.69
N ASP A 257 -8.00 -17.05 -17.59
CA ASP A 257 -6.90 -16.96 -18.57
C ASP A 257 -7.23 -16.09 -19.80
N GLN A 258 -8.49 -15.66 -19.94
CA GLN A 258 -9.00 -14.89 -21.08
C GLN A 258 -9.58 -13.53 -20.65
N VAL A 259 -8.96 -12.91 -19.64
CA VAL A 259 -9.41 -11.63 -19.08
C VAL A 259 -8.86 -10.46 -19.91
N GLY A 260 -9.78 -9.71 -20.53
CA GLY A 260 -9.49 -8.53 -21.33
C GLY A 260 -9.98 -7.21 -20.71
N PRO A 261 -9.80 -6.07 -21.42
CA PRO A 261 -10.25 -4.74 -21.00
C PRO A 261 -11.70 -4.62 -20.48
N PRO A 262 -12.71 -5.32 -21.03
CA PRO A 262 -14.08 -5.26 -20.52
C PRO A 262 -14.23 -5.63 -19.04
N SER A 263 -13.32 -6.45 -18.51
CA SER A 263 -13.31 -6.85 -17.11
C SER A 263 -13.10 -5.65 -16.19
N ASP A 264 -12.18 -4.76 -16.55
CA ASP A 264 -11.91 -3.55 -15.76
C ASP A 264 -13.11 -2.60 -15.79
N ILE A 265 -13.85 -2.56 -16.91
CA ILE A 265 -15.07 -1.74 -17.03
C ILE A 265 -16.18 -2.27 -16.13
N TYR A 266 -16.37 -3.58 -16.05
CA TYR A 266 -17.33 -4.19 -15.13
C TYR A 266 -16.99 -3.84 -13.67
N SER A 267 -15.73 -4.03 -13.28
CA SER A 267 -15.23 -3.75 -11.95
C SER A 267 -15.31 -2.24 -11.60
N LEU A 268 -15.08 -1.37 -12.59
CA LEU A 268 -15.27 0.08 -12.45
C LEU A 268 -16.76 0.44 -12.26
N GLY A 269 -17.67 -0.25 -12.93
CA GLY A 269 -19.12 -0.13 -12.70
C GLY A 269 -19.52 -0.52 -11.27
N CYS A 270 -18.96 -1.61 -10.75
CA CYS A 270 -19.14 -2.01 -9.34
C CYS A 270 -18.57 -0.95 -8.36
N THR A 271 -17.44 -0.34 -8.72
CA THR A 271 -16.81 0.75 -7.96
C THR A 271 -17.67 2.01 -7.94
N LEU A 272 -18.24 2.40 -9.09
CA LEU A 272 -19.20 3.51 -9.18
C LEU A 272 -20.45 3.23 -8.32
N TYR A 273 -21.00 2.02 -8.39
CA TYR A 273 -22.14 1.61 -7.56
C TYR A 273 -21.81 1.80 -6.07
N TYR A 274 -20.64 1.35 -5.63
CA TYR A 274 -20.19 1.52 -4.26
C TYR A 274 -20.04 3.00 -3.87
N ALA A 275 -19.42 3.82 -4.74
CA ALA A 275 -19.25 5.25 -4.47
C ALA A 275 -20.59 5.98 -4.27
N CYS A 276 -21.61 5.64 -5.07
CA CYS A 276 -22.92 6.29 -5.02
C CYS A 276 -23.84 5.76 -3.91
N THR A 277 -23.70 4.49 -3.52
CA THR A 277 -24.64 3.84 -2.57
C THR A 277 -24.03 3.55 -1.20
N GLY A 278 -22.71 3.57 -1.08
CA GLY A 278 -21.98 3.10 0.11
C GLY A 278 -22.00 1.58 0.30
N SER A 279 -22.64 0.83 -0.59
CA SER A 279 -22.78 -0.63 -0.53
C SER A 279 -22.27 -1.28 -1.82
N VAL A 280 -21.79 -2.52 -1.74
CA VAL A 280 -21.38 -3.29 -2.92
C VAL A 280 -22.61 -3.78 -3.70
N PRO A 281 -22.49 -4.12 -5.00
CA PRO A 281 -23.64 -4.57 -5.80
C PRO A 281 -24.30 -5.85 -5.28
N PHE A 282 -23.50 -6.76 -4.69
CA PHE A 282 -23.94 -8.05 -4.15
C PHE A 282 -23.46 -8.23 -2.70
N PRO A 283 -24.12 -7.59 -1.71
CA PRO A 283 -23.66 -7.59 -0.32
C PRO A 283 -23.91 -8.94 0.39
N GLY A 284 -23.15 -9.20 1.46
CA GLY A 284 -23.27 -10.41 2.28
C GLY A 284 -22.72 -11.69 1.63
N GLY A 285 -22.80 -12.80 2.36
CA GLY A 285 -22.35 -14.12 1.89
C GLY A 285 -20.83 -14.29 1.80
N ASP A 286 -20.39 -15.52 1.55
CA ASP A 286 -19.00 -15.84 1.27
C ASP A 286 -18.61 -15.47 -0.17
N SER A 287 -17.32 -15.53 -0.46
CA SER A 287 -16.79 -15.15 -1.77
C SER A 287 -17.34 -16.03 -2.91
N LYS A 288 -17.60 -17.32 -2.67
CA LYS A 288 -18.19 -18.23 -3.67
C LYS A 288 -19.62 -17.82 -4.02
N SER A 289 -20.41 -17.48 -3.02
CA SER A 289 -21.77 -16.96 -3.17
C SER A 289 -21.77 -15.64 -3.95
N LYS A 290 -20.87 -14.71 -3.64
CA LYS A 290 -20.70 -13.46 -4.41
C LYS A 290 -20.37 -13.71 -5.87
N CYS A 291 -19.38 -14.55 -6.16
CA CYS A 291 -19.05 -14.92 -7.54
C CYS A 291 -20.26 -15.50 -8.28
N ARG A 292 -21.03 -16.40 -7.64
CA ARG A 292 -22.26 -16.94 -8.23
C ARG A 292 -23.26 -15.84 -8.58
N ARG A 293 -23.41 -14.80 -7.75
CA ARG A 293 -24.33 -13.70 -8.01
C ARG A 293 -23.87 -12.80 -9.16
N HIS A 294 -22.58 -12.47 -9.21
CA HIS A 294 -21.98 -11.78 -10.35
C HIS A 294 -22.23 -12.51 -11.68
N LEU A 295 -22.34 -13.85 -11.67
CA LEU A 295 -22.61 -14.65 -12.86
C LEU A 295 -24.09 -14.78 -13.27
N ASN A 296 -25.02 -14.68 -12.31
CA ASN A 296 -26.38 -15.20 -12.51
C ASN A 296 -27.50 -14.29 -11.99
N GLU A 297 -27.17 -13.22 -11.26
CA GLU A 297 -28.16 -12.35 -10.62
C GLU A 297 -28.00 -10.90 -11.07
N MET A 298 -29.08 -10.12 -10.95
CA MET A 298 -29.03 -8.67 -11.12
C MET A 298 -28.56 -8.01 -9.81
N PRO A 299 -27.79 -6.93 -9.87
CA PRO A 299 -27.38 -6.19 -8.68
C PRO A 299 -28.59 -5.57 -7.99
N LEU A 300 -28.44 -5.26 -6.69
CA LEU A 300 -29.45 -4.49 -5.97
C LEU A 300 -29.70 -3.15 -6.68
N LYS A 301 -30.96 -2.68 -6.67
CA LYS A 301 -31.28 -1.37 -7.23
C LYS A 301 -30.63 -0.29 -6.36
N PRO A 302 -29.89 0.67 -6.94
CA PRO A 302 -29.36 1.80 -6.19
C PRO A 302 -30.48 2.59 -5.51
N THR A 303 -30.27 2.99 -4.25
CA THR A 303 -31.18 3.81 -3.44
C THR A 303 -30.59 5.17 -3.11
#